data_AF-A0A933NLS9-F1
#
_entry.id   AF-A0A933NLS9-F1
#
_cell.length_a   1.000
_cell.length_b   1.000
_cell.length_c   1.000
_cell.angle_alpha   90.00
_cell.angle_beta   90.00
_cell.angle_gamma   90.00
#
_symmetry.space_group_name_H-M   'P 1'
#
loop_
_entity.id
_entity.type
_entity.pdbx_description
1 polymer ?
#
loop_
_entity_poly.entity_id
_entity_poly.type
_entity_poly.pdbx_seq_one_letter_code
_entity_poly.pdbx_strand_id
1 'polypeptide(L)'
;MTAADNAGPTLEDELDATLPPGPSMAPTEETRLSEYSREIEQLTHVAEGFGLSFHPISFRRASRDNLSLVASFGLPNRFSHWYFGGIYKNLKIQQDEQLFSILELVLNTNPVYAFLLDTNTHLENLVVIAHVLGHVDFFKNNCWYTRSDQNMLNKCELHSRTLRHLGDKFGKEKVDAVIAAALTVCGSVNSFEQNPHFKRERLLYFLNEQLDKRARKVRRSDPAWTDTYLASRILGMICEETEYFDLIGRTQIINEGWASFIEFKVLEKFLDPSQWLAFSLLFSKRPPPYLIGFTLFDSIFKQRGWDGVLQVRRSYEDIAFVDQFLTQELSRRLDLFMLDKESGEKDYDARKVKERIIEEKLFKGEPQVRVTDFNPDTLAVTLKHSDEERTLDKKRCELFLKEVHLLWPNEITLLDNENIYRINQRGFSLERK
;
A
#
# COMPACT_ATOMS: atom_id res chain seq x y z
N MET A 1 -9.24 -23.78 50.80
CA MET A 1 -9.91 -24.01 49.50
C MET A 1 -10.11 -22.65 48.85
N THR A 2 -9.14 -22.24 48.04
CA THR A 2 -9.16 -20.99 47.28
C THR A 2 -9.84 -21.24 45.94
N ALA A 3 -10.89 -20.49 45.66
CA ALA A 3 -11.55 -20.47 44.36
C ALA A 3 -10.59 -19.86 43.34
N ALA A 4 -10.26 -20.63 42.31
CA ALA A 4 -9.53 -20.16 41.15
C ALA A 4 -10.52 -19.50 40.17
N ASP A 5 -10.26 -18.23 39.85
CA ASP A 5 -10.93 -17.51 38.77
C ASP A 5 -10.56 -18.15 37.42
N ASN A 6 -11.54 -18.81 36.81
CA ASN A 6 -11.51 -19.21 35.41
C ASN A 6 -11.93 -18.00 34.57
N ALA A 7 -10.99 -17.11 34.25
CA ALA A 7 -11.14 -16.20 33.13
C ALA A 7 -10.88 -17.01 31.85
N GLY A 8 -11.94 -17.27 31.08
CA GLY A 8 -11.79 -17.86 29.74
C GLY A 8 -10.98 -16.94 28.82
N PRO A 9 -10.40 -17.49 27.74
CA PRO A 9 -9.63 -16.69 26.79
C PRO A 9 -10.49 -15.54 26.25
N THR A 10 -9.89 -14.36 26.14
CA THR A 10 -10.55 -13.20 25.55
C THR A 10 -10.73 -13.42 24.04
N LEU A 11 -11.66 -12.69 23.41
CA LEU A 11 -11.84 -12.70 21.96
C LEU A 11 -10.55 -12.36 21.18
N GLU A 12 -9.62 -11.64 21.81
CA GLU A 12 -8.29 -11.32 21.28
C GLU A 12 -7.35 -12.55 21.32
N ASP A 13 -7.45 -13.39 22.35
CA ASP A 13 -6.67 -14.63 22.50
C ASP A 13 -7.05 -15.69 21.45
N GLU A 14 -8.32 -15.76 21.04
CA GLU A 14 -8.77 -16.66 19.95
C GLU A 14 -8.34 -16.16 18.56
N LEU A 15 -8.20 -14.84 18.37
CA LEU A 15 -7.72 -14.23 17.13
C LEU A 15 -6.20 -14.33 16.97
N ASP A 16 -5.42 -14.26 18.06
CA ASP A 16 -3.96 -14.35 18.02
C ASP A 16 -3.47 -15.82 17.91
N ALA A 17 -4.22 -16.78 18.46
CA ALA A 17 -3.90 -18.22 18.38
C ALA A 17 -4.07 -18.82 16.96
N THR A 18 -4.64 -18.07 16.01
CA THR A 18 -4.94 -18.56 14.65
C THR A 18 -4.16 -17.85 13.54
N LEU A 19 -3.28 -16.90 13.87
CA LEU A 19 -2.46 -16.24 12.86
C LEU A 19 -1.34 -17.19 12.41
N PRO A 20 -1.33 -17.65 11.14
CA PRO A 20 -0.23 -18.43 10.64
C PRO A 20 1.07 -17.61 10.74
N PRO A 21 2.24 -18.27 10.92
CA PRO A 21 3.50 -17.58 10.70
C PRO A 21 3.46 -16.89 9.33
N GLY A 22 4.02 -15.67 9.23
CA GLY A 22 4.08 -14.94 7.96
C GLY A 22 4.53 -15.86 6.83
N PRO A 23 3.94 -15.77 5.62
CA PRO A 23 4.10 -16.78 4.59
C PRO A 23 5.59 -16.97 4.25
N SER A 24 6.12 -18.14 4.63
CA SER A 24 7.48 -18.55 4.30
C SER A 24 7.51 -19.04 2.86
N MET A 25 7.98 -18.17 1.97
CA MET A 25 8.24 -18.52 0.57
C MET A 25 9.70 -18.94 0.35
N ALA A 26 10.29 -19.62 1.36
CA ALA A 26 11.64 -20.15 1.27
C ALA A 26 11.81 -20.94 -0.05
N PRO A 27 12.87 -20.66 -0.82
CA PRO A 27 12.99 -21.15 -2.19
C PRO A 27 13.17 -22.66 -2.19
N THR A 28 12.17 -23.40 -2.66
CA THR A 28 12.39 -24.75 -3.20
C THR A 28 12.52 -24.63 -4.72
N GLU A 29 13.50 -25.30 -5.32
CA GLU A 29 13.70 -25.30 -6.78
C GLU A 29 12.47 -25.85 -7.54
N GLU A 30 11.64 -26.65 -6.87
CA GLU A 30 10.44 -27.30 -7.41
C GLU A 30 9.29 -26.36 -7.83
N THR A 31 9.34 -25.05 -7.50
CA THR A 31 8.25 -24.11 -7.86
C THR A 31 8.49 -23.29 -9.13
N ARG A 32 9.63 -23.46 -9.83
CA ARG A 32 9.86 -22.77 -11.12
C ARG A 32 9.02 -23.42 -12.22
N LEU A 33 8.24 -22.60 -12.93
CA LEU A 33 7.36 -23.06 -14.00
C LEU A 33 8.15 -23.41 -15.28
N SER A 34 8.48 -24.68 -15.47
CA SER A 34 8.99 -25.17 -16.76
C SER A 34 7.93 -25.14 -17.86
N GLU A 35 6.64 -25.25 -17.49
CA GLU A 35 5.51 -25.35 -18.42
C GLU A 35 5.34 -24.12 -19.32
N TYR A 36 5.45 -22.91 -18.76
CA TYR A 36 5.26 -21.64 -19.50
C TYR A 36 6.57 -21.04 -20.00
N SER A 37 7.71 -21.75 -19.89
CA SER A 37 9.02 -21.15 -20.17
C SER A 37 9.13 -20.64 -21.60
N ARG A 38 8.55 -21.36 -22.58
CA ARG A 38 8.55 -20.96 -23.98
C ARG A 38 7.67 -19.75 -24.23
N GLU A 39 6.46 -19.74 -23.66
CA GLU A 39 5.48 -18.68 -23.80
C GLU A 39 5.98 -17.39 -23.14
N ILE A 40 6.62 -17.49 -21.96
CA ILE A 40 7.28 -16.35 -21.30
C ILE A 40 8.36 -15.77 -22.21
N GLU A 41 9.24 -16.59 -22.79
CA GLU A 41 10.29 -16.13 -23.70
C GLU A 41 9.70 -15.43 -24.93
N GLN A 42 8.67 -16.01 -25.54
CA GLN A 42 8.02 -15.44 -26.73
C GLN A 42 7.28 -14.13 -26.42
N LEU A 43 6.50 -14.08 -25.34
CA LEU A 43 5.81 -12.87 -24.90
C LEU A 43 6.82 -11.76 -24.54
N THR A 44 7.91 -12.12 -23.86
CA THR A 44 8.99 -11.19 -23.54
C THR A 44 9.62 -10.65 -24.82
N HIS A 45 9.90 -11.49 -25.82
CA HIS A 45 10.46 -11.04 -27.09
C HIS A 45 9.54 -10.06 -27.85
N VAL A 46 8.22 -10.35 -27.88
CA VAL A 46 7.23 -9.42 -28.46
C VAL A 46 7.23 -8.09 -27.69
N ALA A 47 7.30 -8.14 -26.37
CA ALA A 47 7.30 -6.97 -25.50
C ALA A 47 8.58 -6.12 -25.67
N GLU A 48 9.75 -6.74 -25.78
CA GLU A 48 11.02 -6.08 -26.13
C GLU A 48 10.96 -5.41 -27.51
N GLY A 49 10.22 -5.99 -28.46
CA GLY A 49 9.95 -5.39 -29.77
C GLY A 49 9.21 -4.05 -29.71
N PHE A 50 8.53 -3.76 -28.60
CA PHE A 50 7.92 -2.45 -28.33
C PHE A 50 8.85 -1.49 -27.57
N GLY A 51 10.12 -1.86 -27.35
CA GLY A 51 11.10 -1.07 -26.61
C GLY A 51 10.99 -1.17 -25.09
N LEU A 52 10.30 -2.20 -24.59
CA LEU A 52 10.17 -2.46 -23.16
C LEU A 52 11.44 -3.09 -22.61
N SER A 53 11.68 -2.90 -21.31
CA SER A 53 12.80 -3.56 -20.64
C SER A 53 12.46 -3.99 -19.22
N PHE A 54 13.00 -5.12 -18.79
CA PHE A 54 12.58 -5.80 -17.57
C PHE A 54 13.74 -6.05 -16.60
N HIS A 55 13.42 -6.21 -15.32
CA HIS A 55 14.28 -6.94 -14.37
C HIS A 55 14.04 -8.45 -14.53
N PRO A 56 14.95 -9.33 -14.07
CA PRO A 56 14.70 -10.77 -14.10
C PRO A 56 13.41 -11.11 -13.35
N ILE A 57 12.51 -11.88 -13.99
CA ILE A 57 11.20 -12.25 -13.43
C ILE A 57 11.20 -13.73 -13.06
N SER A 58 10.80 -14.03 -11.82
CA SER A 58 10.59 -15.38 -11.31
C SER A 58 9.10 -15.63 -11.14
N PHE A 59 8.46 -16.27 -12.13
CA PHE A 59 7.09 -16.76 -12.01
C PHE A 59 7.01 -17.98 -11.09
N ARG A 60 5.99 -17.99 -10.21
CA ARG A 60 5.70 -19.10 -9.29
C ARG A 60 4.22 -19.44 -9.32
N ARG A 61 3.90 -20.72 -9.10
CA ARG A 61 2.53 -21.17 -8.89
C ARG A 61 2.10 -20.95 -7.44
N ALA A 62 0.83 -20.59 -7.25
CA ALA A 62 0.24 -20.40 -5.93
C ALA A 62 -1.24 -20.77 -5.92
N SER A 63 -1.68 -21.37 -4.81
CA SER A 63 -3.10 -21.54 -4.52
C SER A 63 -3.76 -20.19 -4.23
N ARG A 64 -5.09 -20.13 -4.34
CA ARG A 64 -5.89 -18.94 -4.01
C ARG A 64 -5.70 -18.47 -2.56
N ASP A 65 -5.66 -19.41 -1.62
CA ASP A 65 -5.41 -19.11 -0.20
C ASP A 65 -4.02 -18.52 0.00
N ASN A 66 -2.99 -19.11 -0.63
CA ASN A 66 -1.62 -18.59 -0.54
C ASN A 66 -1.51 -17.19 -1.16
N LEU A 67 -2.15 -16.95 -2.29
CA LEU A 67 -2.15 -15.64 -2.94
C LEU A 67 -2.83 -14.58 -2.05
N SER A 68 -3.97 -14.93 -1.46
CA SER A 68 -4.69 -14.07 -0.50
C SER A 68 -3.85 -13.76 0.74
N LEU A 69 -3.10 -14.75 1.22
CA LEU A 69 -2.19 -14.60 2.35
C LEU A 69 -1.03 -13.67 1.98
N VAL A 70 -0.36 -13.85 0.84
CA VAL A 70 0.72 -12.93 0.44
C VAL A 70 0.17 -11.52 0.20
N ALA A 71 -1.01 -11.40 -0.41
CA ALA A 71 -1.65 -10.11 -0.65
C ALA A 71 -2.05 -9.37 0.64
N SER A 72 -2.49 -10.07 1.69
CA SER A 72 -2.85 -9.42 2.96
C SER A 72 -1.65 -8.85 3.71
N PHE A 73 -0.50 -9.52 3.62
CA PHE A 73 0.76 -9.01 4.15
C PHE A 73 1.42 -8.01 3.18
N GLY A 74 1.10 -8.06 1.89
CA GLY A 74 1.70 -7.27 0.81
C GLY A 74 3.05 -7.78 0.35
N LEU A 75 3.88 -8.31 1.27
CA LEU A 75 5.14 -8.98 0.98
C LEU A 75 5.25 -10.30 1.77
N PRO A 76 5.86 -11.35 1.19
CA PRO A 76 6.29 -12.55 1.92
C PRO A 76 7.17 -12.21 3.12
N ASN A 77 7.21 -13.12 4.11
CA ASN A 77 8.12 -13.05 5.26
C ASN A 77 8.00 -11.80 6.15
N ARG A 78 6.95 -10.98 6.01
CA ARG A 78 6.66 -9.90 6.95
C ARG A 78 6.33 -10.44 8.33
N PHE A 79 6.43 -9.57 9.34
CA PHE A 79 6.07 -9.89 10.71
C PHE A 79 4.58 -10.23 10.82
N SER A 80 4.24 -11.18 11.69
CA SER A 80 2.86 -11.52 12.01
C SER A 80 2.28 -10.49 12.99
N HIS A 81 1.11 -9.95 12.67
CA HIS A 81 0.36 -9.02 13.53
C HIS A 81 -1.13 -9.08 13.16
N TRP A 82 -2.02 -8.94 14.15
CA TRP A 82 -3.48 -9.06 13.97
C TRP A 82 -4.05 -8.11 12.92
N TYR A 83 -3.41 -6.95 12.72
CA TYR A 83 -3.74 -6.00 11.65
C TYR A 83 -3.82 -6.68 10.27
N PHE A 84 -2.84 -7.51 9.93
CA PHE A 84 -2.81 -8.24 8.64
C PHE A 84 -3.87 -9.36 8.59
N GLY A 85 -4.20 -9.95 9.75
CA GLY A 85 -5.28 -10.94 9.86
C GLY A 85 -6.64 -10.36 9.49
N GLY A 86 -6.93 -9.13 9.92
CA GLY A 86 -8.14 -8.40 9.52
C GLY A 86 -8.23 -8.18 8.01
N ILE A 87 -7.11 -7.79 7.38
CA ILE A 87 -7.02 -7.63 5.92
C ILE A 87 -7.23 -8.98 5.21
N TYR A 88 -6.59 -10.05 5.69
CA TYR A 88 -6.73 -11.39 5.13
C TYR A 88 -8.18 -11.87 5.15
N LYS A 89 -8.87 -11.71 6.29
CA LYS A 89 -10.28 -12.09 6.41
C LYS A 89 -11.16 -11.37 5.40
N ASN A 90 -10.97 -10.06 5.23
CA ASN A 90 -11.73 -9.27 4.26
C ASN A 90 -11.44 -9.69 2.82
N LEU A 91 -10.17 -9.92 2.47
CA LEU A 91 -9.78 -10.38 1.13
C LEU A 91 -10.34 -11.77 0.83
N LYS A 92 -10.30 -12.68 1.79
CA LYS A 92 -10.84 -14.04 1.64
C LYS A 92 -12.35 -14.01 1.41
N ILE A 93 -13.09 -13.25 2.21
CA ILE A 93 -14.54 -13.08 2.01
C ILE A 93 -14.84 -12.53 0.61
N GLN A 94 -14.11 -11.50 0.16
CA GLN A 94 -14.32 -10.92 -1.17
C GLN A 94 -14.04 -11.93 -2.31
N GLN A 95 -13.07 -12.82 -2.14
CA GLN A 95 -12.76 -13.85 -3.13
C GLN A 95 -13.74 -15.02 -3.11
N ASP A 96 -14.16 -15.48 -1.94
CA ASP A 96 -15.09 -16.59 -1.77
C ASP A 96 -16.48 -16.20 -2.31
N GLU A 97 -16.90 -14.96 -2.09
CA GLU A 97 -18.13 -14.37 -2.65
C GLU A 97 -17.99 -13.99 -4.14
N GLN A 98 -16.86 -14.30 -4.78
CA GLN A 98 -16.54 -13.96 -6.18
C GLN A 98 -16.72 -12.46 -6.52
N LEU A 99 -16.66 -11.59 -5.50
CA LEU A 99 -16.75 -10.13 -5.67
C LEU A 99 -15.52 -9.58 -6.38
N PHE A 100 -14.37 -10.23 -6.18
CA PHE A 100 -13.09 -9.87 -6.77
C PHE A 100 -12.17 -11.09 -6.85
N SER A 101 -11.36 -11.21 -7.90
CA SER A 101 -10.29 -12.21 -7.99
C SER A 101 -8.96 -11.49 -8.15
N ILE A 102 -7.97 -11.84 -7.31
CA ILE A 102 -6.59 -11.39 -7.52
C ILE A 102 -6.08 -12.16 -8.73
N LEU A 103 -6.08 -11.52 -9.89
CA LEU A 103 -5.61 -12.11 -11.13
C LEU A 103 -4.08 -12.21 -11.14
N GLU A 104 -3.41 -11.18 -10.61
CA GLU A 104 -1.97 -11.11 -10.54
C GLU A 104 -1.49 -10.58 -9.18
N LEU A 105 -0.33 -11.07 -8.74
CA LEU A 105 0.44 -10.46 -7.65
C LEU A 105 1.89 -10.36 -8.10
N VAL A 106 2.40 -9.13 -8.16
CA VAL A 106 3.77 -8.82 -8.58
C VAL A 106 4.49 -8.08 -7.47
N LEU A 107 5.65 -8.60 -7.06
CA LEU A 107 6.47 -8.00 -6.02
C LEU A 107 7.64 -7.25 -6.66
N ASN A 108 7.65 -5.92 -6.53
CA ASN A 108 8.71 -5.06 -7.05
C ASN A 108 10.02 -5.25 -6.29
N THR A 109 10.73 -6.31 -6.63
CA THR A 109 12.01 -6.74 -6.05
C THR A 109 12.98 -7.12 -7.17
N ASN A 110 14.24 -7.38 -6.84
CA ASN A 110 15.23 -7.80 -7.84
C ASN A 110 15.92 -9.11 -7.40
N PRO A 111 15.55 -10.27 -7.96
CA PRO A 111 14.61 -10.48 -9.08
C PRO A 111 13.15 -10.19 -8.68
N VAL A 112 12.31 -9.86 -9.67
CA VAL A 112 10.86 -9.69 -9.47
C VAL A 112 10.23 -11.05 -9.25
N TYR A 113 9.32 -11.14 -8.28
CA TYR A 113 8.49 -12.33 -8.10
C TYR A 113 7.07 -12.07 -8.56
N ALA A 114 6.53 -12.98 -9.37
CA ALA A 114 5.16 -12.93 -9.85
C ALA A 114 4.47 -14.28 -9.62
N PHE A 115 3.18 -14.24 -9.30
CA PHE A 115 2.41 -15.45 -8.96
C PHE A 115 1.32 -15.73 -9.99
N LEU A 116 1.24 -16.99 -10.43
CA LEU A 116 0.17 -17.53 -11.26
C LEU A 116 -0.71 -18.44 -10.40
N LEU A 117 -2.03 -18.30 -10.54
CA LEU A 117 -2.96 -19.16 -9.81
C LEU A 117 -2.99 -20.57 -10.42
N ASP A 118 -2.98 -21.57 -9.55
CA ASP A 118 -3.01 -23.00 -9.95
C ASP A 118 -4.30 -23.39 -10.69
N THR A 119 -5.39 -22.67 -10.43
CA THR A 119 -6.71 -22.92 -11.00
C THR A 119 -6.96 -22.20 -12.33
N ASN A 120 -6.06 -21.30 -12.74
CA ASN A 120 -6.22 -20.56 -13.98
C ASN A 120 -6.07 -21.48 -15.20
N THR A 121 -6.88 -21.24 -16.21
CA THR A 121 -6.70 -21.80 -17.55
C THR A 121 -5.38 -21.33 -18.16
N HIS A 122 -4.93 -22.05 -19.19
CA HIS A 122 -3.71 -21.67 -19.92
C HIS A 122 -3.78 -20.22 -20.45
N LEU A 123 -4.91 -19.84 -21.05
CA LEU A 123 -5.11 -18.48 -21.57
C LEU A 123 -5.06 -17.43 -20.45
N GLU A 124 -5.72 -17.67 -19.31
CA GLU A 124 -5.68 -16.75 -18.16
C GLU A 124 -4.25 -16.55 -17.64
N ASN A 125 -3.43 -17.62 -17.61
CA ASN A 125 -2.01 -17.47 -17.24
C ASN A 125 -1.20 -16.69 -18.26
N LEU A 126 -1.46 -16.83 -19.57
CA LEU A 126 -0.83 -15.99 -20.59
C LEU A 126 -1.18 -14.51 -20.42
N VAL A 127 -2.44 -14.24 -20.09
CA VAL A 127 -2.95 -12.89 -19.79
C VAL A 127 -2.18 -12.30 -18.59
N VAL A 128 -2.09 -13.05 -17.49
CA VAL A 128 -1.32 -12.64 -16.30
C VAL A 128 0.15 -12.41 -16.63
N ILE A 129 0.81 -13.30 -17.39
CA ILE A 129 2.22 -13.15 -17.79
C ILE A 129 2.41 -11.85 -18.59
N ALA A 130 1.55 -11.57 -19.57
CA ALA A 130 1.65 -10.35 -20.37
C ALA A 130 1.41 -9.08 -19.54
N HIS A 131 0.47 -9.12 -18.59
CA HIS A 131 0.23 -8.01 -17.65
C HIS A 131 1.43 -7.77 -16.72
N VAL A 132 2.02 -8.85 -16.19
CA VAL A 132 3.24 -8.80 -15.35
C VAL A 132 4.40 -8.13 -16.09
N LEU A 133 4.61 -8.43 -17.37
CA LEU A 133 5.64 -7.75 -18.17
C LEU A 133 5.44 -6.22 -18.16
N GLY A 134 4.20 -5.76 -18.33
CA GLY A 134 3.87 -4.34 -18.25
C GLY A 134 4.22 -3.72 -16.90
N HIS A 135 3.86 -4.36 -15.78
CA HIS A 135 4.25 -3.91 -14.45
C HIS A 135 5.77 -3.83 -14.26
N VAL A 136 6.49 -4.86 -14.70
CA VAL A 136 7.95 -4.93 -14.53
C VAL A 136 8.66 -3.86 -15.35
N ASP A 137 8.17 -3.56 -16.56
CA ASP A 137 8.66 -2.41 -17.33
C ASP A 137 8.36 -1.09 -16.60
N PHE A 138 7.15 -0.93 -16.06
CA PHE A 138 6.78 0.27 -15.33
C PHE A 138 7.69 0.52 -14.13
N PHE A 139 7.88 -0.48 -13.27
CA PHE A 139 8.72 -0.40 -12.08
C PHE A 139 10.17 -0.02 -12.43
N LYS A 140 10.71 -0.57 -13.53
CA LYS A 140 12.08 -0.31 -13.93
C LYS A 140 12.28 1.09 -14.53
N ASN A 141 11.28 1.61 -15.23
CA ASN A 141 11.47 2.79 -16.09
C ASN A 141 10.69 4.03 -15.65
N ASN A 142 9.85 3.95 -14.61
CA ASN A 142 9.19 5.10 -14.02
C ASN A 142 10.11 5.81 -13.01
N CYS A 143 10.24 7.13 -13.12
CA CYS A 143 11.19 7.90 -12.33
C CYS A 143 10.91 7.85 -10.81
N TRP A 144 9.65 7.66 -10.40
CA TRP A 144 9.26 7.58 -9.00
C TRP A 144 9.73 6.28 -8.32
N TYR A 145 9.96 5.22 -9.10
CA TYR A 145 10.46 3.94 -8.60
C TYR A 145 11.97 3.90 -8.38
N THR A 146 12.72 4.93 -8.78
CA THR A 146 14.18 5.03 -8.54
C THR A 146 14.54 4.92 -7.06
N ARG A 147 13.64 5.33 -6.16
CA ARG A 147 13.81 5.28 -4.70
C ARG A 147 13.23 4.02 -4.06
N SER A 148 12.56 3.16 -4.84
CA SER A 148 11.99 1.92 -4.33
C SER A 148 13.10 0.95 -3.94
N ASP A 149 13.01 0.39 -2.74
CA ASP A 149 13.97 -0.61 -2.29
C ASP A 149 13.65 -1.99 -2.88
N GLN A 150 14.40 -2.37 -3.91
CA GLN A 150 14.24 -3.67 -4.57
C GLN A 150 14.70 -4.87 -3.71
N ASN A 151 15.30 -4.62 -2.54
CA ASN A 151 15.71 -5.63 -1.57
C ASN A 151 14.70 -5.77 -0.41
N MET A 152 13.49 -5.22 -0.56
CA MET A 152 12.50 -5.17 0.52
C MET A 152 12.12 -6.56 1.06
N LEU A 153 12.16 -7.62 0.26
CA LEU A 153 11.93 -9.00 0.75
C LEU A 153 12.92 -9.41 1.85
N ASN A 154 14.21 -9.15 1.64
CA ASN A 154 15.24 -9.48 2.63
C ASN A 154 15.14 -8.55 3.85
N LYS A 155 14.74 -7.29 3.64
CA LYS A 155 14.49 -6.35 4.74
C LYS A 155 13.30 -6.78 5.61
N CYS A 156 12.17 -7.16 5.00
CA CYS A 156 11.01 -7.66 5.74
C CYS A 156 11.35 -8.90 6.56
N GLU A 157 12.12 -9.84 6.01
CA GLU A 157 12.61 -11.00 6.77
C GLU A 157 13.51 -10.58 7.95
N LEU A 158 14.42 -9.62 7.72
CA LEU A 158 15.26 -9.06 8.78
C LEU A 158 14.42 -8.35 9.85
N HIS A 159 13.42 -7.58 9.46
CA HIS A 159 12.49 -6.91 10.37
C HIS A 159 11.71 -7.92 11.20
N SER A 160 11.16 -8.96 10.57
CA SER A 160 10.43 -10.05 11.22
C SER A 160 11.29 -10.77 12.28
N ARG A 161 12.54 -11.11 11.95
CA ARG A 161 13.50 -11.70 12.90
C ARG A 161 13.84 -10.73 14.04
N THR A 162 14.04 -9.47 13.71
CA THR A 162 14.37 -8.42 14.69
C THR A 162 13.21 -8.22 15.67
N LEU A 163 11.98 -8.11 15.18
CA LEU A 163 10.78 -7.97 16.00
C LEU A 163 10.57 -9.17 16.91
N ARG A 164 10.77 -10.39 16.40
CA ARG A 164 10.73 -11.61 17.22
C ARG A 164 11.77 -11.57 18.35
N HIS A 165 13.02 -11.22 18.02
CA HIS A 165 14.08 -11.07 19.02
C HIS A 165 13.77 -9.98 20.07
N LEU A 166 13.17 -8.86 19.65
CA LEU A 166 12.72 -7.83 20.58
C LEU A 166 11.59 -8.34 21.48
N GLY A 167 10.66 -9.12 20.95
CA GLY A 167 9.58 -9.76 21.70
C GLY A 167 10.11 -10.73 22.77
N ASP A 168 11.06 -11.59 22.41
CA ASP A 168 11.72 -12.51 23.35
C ASP A 168 12.45 -11.77 24.48
N LYS A 169 13.03 -10.61 24.16
CA LYS A 169 13.85 -9.84 25.11
C LYS A 169 13.05 -8.89 26.01
N PHE A 170 12.00 -8.28 25.49
CA PHE A 170 11.28 -7.19 26.16
C PHE A 170 9.79 -7.50 26.43
N GLY A 171 9.32 -8.68 26.02
CA GLY A 171 7.93 -9.12 26.13
C GLY A 171 7.16 -8.89 24.83
N LYS A 172 6.44 -9.93 24.38
CA LYS A 172 5.63 -9.91 23.14
C LYS A 172 4.58 -8.80 23.17
N GLU A 173 3.76 -8.75 24.23
CA GLU A 173 2.68 -7.76 24.38
C GLU A 173 3.17 -6.32 24.24
N LYS A 174 4.34 -6.02 24.83
CA LYS A 174 4.93 -4.69 24.78
C LYS A 174 5.38 -4.33 23.36
N VAL A 175 5.98 -5.28 22.64
CA VAL A 175 6.41 -5.07 21.25
C VAL A 175 5.21 -4.92 20.33
N ASP A 176 4.17 -5.75 20.50
CA ASP A 176 2.94 -5.70 19.71
C ASP A 176 2.20 -4.37 19.91
N ALA A 177 2.14 -3.84 21.13
CA ALA A 177 1.58 -2.52 21.39
C ALA A 177 2.32 -1.40 20.63
N VAL A 178 3.66 -1.46 20.57
CA VAL A 178 4.45 -0.48 19.82
C VAL A 178 4.27 -0.66 18.31
N ILE A 179 4.13 -1.90 17.81
CA ILE A 179 3.82 -2.18 16.41
C ILE A 179 2.44 -1.58 16.06
N ALA A 180 1.41 -1.82 16.86
CA ALA A 180 0.07 -1.27 16.66
C ALA A 180 0.09 0.27 16.61
N ALA A 181 0.83 0.91 17.51
CA ALA A 181 0.98 2.34 17.53
C ALA A 181 1.70 2.88 16.27
N ALA A 182 2.76 2.20 15.85
CA ALA A 182 3.51 2.55 14.64
C ALA A 182 2.70 2.36 13.35
N LEU A 183 1.89 1.30 13.26
CA LEU A 183 0.93 1.10 12.16
C LEU A 183 -0.17 2.16 12.15
N THR A 184 -0.56 2.70 13.31
CA THR A 184 -1.57 3.78 13.40
C THR A 184 -1.07 5.09 12.78
N VAL A 185 0.24 5.40 12.88
CA VAL A 185 0.81 6.63 12.32
C VAL A 185 1.33 6.49 10.89
N CYS A 186 1.42 5.26 10.36
CA CYS A 186 2.03 4.99 9.07
C CYS A 186 1.26 5.62 7.88
N GLY A 187 -0.04 5.83 8.02
CA GLY A 187 -0.88 6.49 7.00
C GLY A 187 -0.42 7.91 6.63
N SER A 188 0.32 8.57 7.52
CA SER A 188 0.87 9.91 7.27
C SER A 188 2.07 9.93 6.31
N VAL A 189 2.58 8.77 5.86
CA VAL A 189 3.72 8.66 4.95
C VAL A 189 3.46 9.38 3.62
N ASN A 190 4.53 9.92 3.03
CA ASN A 190 4.51 10.36 1.64
C ASN A 190 5.90 10.12 1.04
N SER A 191 6.03 9.11 0.18
CA SER A 191 7.30 8.75 -0.46
C SER A 191 7.71 9.70 -1.58
N PHE A 192 6.77 10.50 -2.10
CA PHE A 192 7.04 11.48 -3.16
C PHE A 192 7.48 12.84 -2.62
N GLU A 193 7.24 13.11 -1.33
CA GLU A 193 7.64 14.37 -0.69
C GLU A 193 9.16 14.49 -0.60
N GLN A 194 9.71 15.44 -1.35
CA GLN A 194 11.15 15.67 -1.43
C GLN A 194 11.59 16.82 -0.53
N ASN A 195 10.68 17.74 -0.18
CA ASN A 195 11.02 18.87 0.65
C ASN A 195 11.18 18.41 2.11
N PRO A 196 12.38 18.55 2.71
CA PRO A 196 12.60 18.12 4.09
C PRO A 196 11.67 18.80 5.10
N HIS A 197 11.22 20.03 4.81
CA HIS A 197 10.27 20.75 5.64
C HIS A 197 8.91 20.03 5.68
N PHE A 198 8.30 19.82 4.51
CA PHE A 198 7.01 19.13 4.41
C PHE A 198 7.09 17.66 4.80
N LYS A 199 8.26 17.02 4.63
CA LYS A 199 8.50 15.66 5.14
C LYS A 199 8.38 15.64 6.67
N ARG A 200 8.93 16.63 7.37
CA ARG A 200 8.83 16.75 8.85
C ARG A 200 7.44 17.11 9.37
N GLU A 201 6.56 17.67 8.54
CA GLU A 201 5.15 17.86 8.91
C GLU A 201 4.38 16.53 8.96
N ARG A 202 4.89 15.46 8.34
CA ARG A 202 4.27 14.14 8.41
C ARG A 202 4.63 13.48 9.73
N LEU A 203 3.60 13.02 10.45
CA LEU A 203 3.74 12.48 11.80
C LEU A 203 4.74 11.31 11.87
N LEU A 204 4.67 10.37 10.94
CA LEU A 204 5.58 9.22 10.87
C LEU A 204 7.05 9.67 10.79
N TYR A 205 7.38 10.55 9.86
CA TYR A 205 8.75 11.02 9.66
C TYR A 205 9.24 11.88 10.82
N PHE A 206 8.37 12.74 11.37
CA PHE A 206 8.67 13.52 12.56
C PHE A 206 9.03 12.61 13.74
N LEU A 207 8.15 11.66 14.07
CA LEU A 207 8.36 10.75 15.18
C LEU A 207 9.62 9.91 14.98
N ASN A 208 9.84 9.38 13.76
CA ASN A 208 11.02 8.59 13.44
C ASN A 208 12.32 9.38 13.65
N GLU A 209 12.38 10.62 13.15
CA GLU A 209 13.56 11.49 13.33
C GLU A 209 13.80 11.84 14.80
N GLN A 210 12.76 12.20 15.55
CA GLN A 210 12.91 12.61 16.94
C GLN A 210 13.22 11.44 17.88
N LEU A 211 12.58 10.27 17.66
CA LEU A 211 12.83 9.07 18.44
C LEU A 211 14.24 8.52 18.21
N ASP A 212 14.74 8.52 16.98
CA ASP A 212 16.12 8.13 16.69
C ASP A 212 17.14 9.06 17.37
N LYS A 213 16.93 10.38 17.30
CA LYS A 213 17.77 11.36 18.03
C LYS A 213 17.75 11.12 19.53
N ARG A 214 16.58 10.80 20.10
CA ARG A 214 16.41 10.53 21.53
C ARG A 214 17.07 9.22 21.92
N ALA A 215 16.87 8.14 21.16
CA ALA A 215 17.45 6.82 21.40
C ALA A 215 18.99 6.84 21.43
N ARG A 216 19.63 7.70 20.62
CA ARG A 216 21.09 7.90 20.63
C ARG A 216 21.61 8.65 21.86
N LYS A 217 20.78 9.50 22.48
CA LYS A 217 21.16 10.33 23.64
C LYS A 217 20.84 9.68 24.98
N VAL A 218 19.74 8.92 25.05
CA VAL A 218 19.29 8.27 26.28
C VAL A 218 20.27 7.18 26.67
N ARG A 219 20.75 7.22 27.93
CA ARG A 219 21.67 6.21 28.47
C ARG A 219 20.91 4.90 28.70
N ARG A 220 21.59 3.77 28.53
CA ARG A 220 21.01 2.44 28.82
C ARG A 220 20.51 2.25 30.26
N SER A 221 21.02 3.05 31.20
CA SER A 221 20.60 3.03 32.60
C SER A 221 19.29 3.80 32.87
N ASP A 222 18.79 4.56 31.89
CA ASP A 222 17.56 5.34 32.01
C ASP A 222 16.34 4.41 31.93
N PRO A 223 15.37 4.49 32.87
CA PRO A 223 14.14 3.71 32.81
C PRO A 223 13.36 3.84 31.49
N ALA A 224 13.41 5.01 30.85
CA ALA A 224 12.74 5.28 29.58
C ALA A 224 13.53 4.78 28.35
N TRP A 225 14.74 4.24 28.53
CA TRP A 225 15.58 3.77 27.43
C TRP A 225 14.89 2.68 26.62
N THR A 226 14.30 1.69 27.29
CA THR A 226 13.66 0.55 26.64
C THR A 226 12.53 1.00 25.71
N ASP A 227 11.66 1.89 26.19
CA ASP A 227 10.49 2.35 25.43
C ASP A 227 10.91 3.20 24.23
N THR A 228 11.84 4.13 24.46
CA THR A 228 12.39 4.99 23.39
C THR A 228 13.12 4.15 22.34
N TYR A 229 13.89 3.15 22.78
CA TYR A 229 14.62 2.25 21.89
C TYR A 229 13.66 1.39 21.05
N LEU A 230 12.65 0.77 21.66
CA LEU A 230 11.64 -0.02 20.95
C LEU A 230 10.89 0.83 19.94
N ALA A 231 10.36 1.98 20.37
CA ALA A 231 9.62 2.90 19.49
C ALA A 231 10.48 3.34 18.31
N SER A 232 11.73 3.76 18.55
CA SER A 232 12.66 4.17 17.48
C SER A 232 12.95 3.02 16.48
N ARG A 233 13.23 1.81 16.97
CA ARG A 233 13.58 0.67 16.10
C ARG A 233 12.38 0.19 15.29
N ILE A 234 11.23 0.04 15.93
CA ILE A 234 10.00 -0.47 15.30
C ILE A 234 9.48 0.54 14.29
N LEU A 235 9.44 1.83 14.65
CA LEU A 235 8.98 2.88 13.75
C LEU A 235 9.89 3.03 12.54
N GLY A 236 11.21 2.87 12.69
CA GLY A 236 12.15 2.85 11.56
C GLY A 236 11.84 1.73 10.56
N MET A 237 11.64 0.51 11.04
CA MET A 237 11.30 -0.65 10.19
C MET A 237 9.95 -0.46 9.48
N ILE A 238 8.93 -0.01 10.20
CA ILE A 238 7.60 0.27 9.63
C ILE A 238 7.68 1.42 8.63
N CYS A 239 8.49 2.46 8.89
CA CYS A 239 8.70 3.56 7.95
C CYS A 239 9.26 3.06 6.61
N GLU A 240 10.30 2.22 6.63
CA GLU A 240 10.88 1.66 5.41
C GLU A 240 9.86 0.82 4.62
N GLU A 241 9.12 -0.06 5.29
CA GLU A 241 8.09 -0.89 4.63
C GLU A 241 6.93 -0.04 4.09
N THR A 242 6.50 0.98 4.84
CA THR A 242 5.38 1.85 4.42
C THR A 242 5.79 2.73 3.24
N GLU A 243 7.03 3.24 3.21
CA GLU A 243 7.53 4.01 2.06
C GLU A 243 7.50 3.16 0.77
N TYR A 244 7.84 1.87 0.84
CA TYR A 244 7.74 0.93 -0.29
C TYR A 244 6.30 0.77 -0.80
N PHE A 245 5.32 0.53 0.09
CA PHE A 245 3.92 0.35 -0.32
C PHE A 245 3.26 1.66 -0.78
N ASP A 246 3.68 2.80 -0.25
CA ASP A 246 3.13 4.09 -0.65
C ASP A 246 3.42 4.42 -2.12
N LEU A 247 4.60 4.04 -2.64
CA LEU A 247 4.94 4.18 -4.07
C LEU A 247 3.95 3.41 -4.97
N ILE A 248 3.63 2.17 -4.57
CA ILE A 248 2.70 1.30 -5.29
C ILE A 248 1.29 1.90 -5.26
N GLY A 249 0.83 2.32 -4.07
CA GLY A 249 -0.50 2.94 -3.91
C GLY A 249 -0.69 4.22 -4.73
N ARG A 250 0.36 5.04 -4.87
CA ARG A 250 0.33 6.31 -5.62
C ARG A 250 0.44 6.17 -7.13
N THR A 251 0.75 4.98 -7.62
CA THR A 251 0.89 4.70 -9.06
C THR A 251 -0.09 3.64 -9.53
N GLN A 252 -1.12 3.33 -8.76
CA GLN A 252 -2.03 2.23 -9.04
C GLN A 252 -2.76 2.41 -10.38
N ILE A 253 -3.37 3.57 -10.67
CA ILE A 253 -4.10 3.80 -11.92
C ILE A 253 -3.16 3.78 -13.12
N ILE A 254 -2.04 4.49 -13.05
CA ILE A 254 -1.10 4.56 -14.17
C ILE A 254 -0.39 3.22 -14.39
N ASN A 255 -0.02 2.51 -13.33
CA ASN A 255 0.67 1.22 -13.43
C ASN A 255 -0.28 0.13 -13.95
N GLU A 256 -1.48 -0.01 -13.38
CA GLU A 256 -2.49 -0.95 -13.93
C GLU A 256 -2.87 -0.60 -15.36
N GLY A 257 -3.00 0.70 -15.66
CA GLY A 257 -3.27 1.18 -17.00
C GLY A 257 -2.18 0.85 -18.01
N TRP A 258 -0.92 1.05 -17.64
CA TRP A 258 0.23 0.70 -18.46
C TRP A 258 0.32 -0.81 -18.66
N ALA A 259 0.16 -1.57 -17.58
CA ALA A 259 0.18 -3.03 -17.62
C ALA A 259 -0.91 -3.58 -18.54
N SER A 260 -2.15 -3.09 -18.43
CA SER A 260 -3.24 -3.46 -19.33
C SER A 260 -3.03 -3.00 -20.77
N PHE A 261 -2.40 -1.84 -21.00
CA PHE A 261 -2.08 -1.36 -22.34
C PHE A 261 -1.04 -2.26 -23.01
N ILE A 262 0.01 -2.66 -22.28
CA ILE A 262 1.03 -3.59 -22.77
C ILE A 262 0.47 -5.00 -22.94
N GLU A 263 -0.30 -5.50 -21.97
CA GLU A 263 -1.03 -6.77 -22.05
C GLU A 263 -1.82 -6.84 -23.36
N PHE A 264 -2.64 -5.82 -23.64
CA PHE A 264 -3.43 -5.75 -24.87
C PHE A 264 -2.54 -5.77 -26.13
N LYS A 265 -1.47 -4.95 -26.18
CA LYS A 265 -0.59 -4.82 -27.35
C LYS A 265 0.26 -6.06 -27.63
N VAL A 266 0.71 -6.74 -26.59
CA VAL A 266 1.49 -7.97 -26.70
C VAL A 266 0.59 -9.12 -27.12
N LEU A 267 -0.56 -9.29 -26.45
CA LEU A 267 -1.49 -10.37 -26.74
C LEU A 267 -2.15 -10.23 -28.13
N GLU A 268 -2.33 -9.00 -28.62
CA GLU A 268 -2.83 -8.72 -29.99
C GLU A 268 -1.95 -9.38 -31.07
N LYS A 269 -0.65 -9.51 -30.79
CA LYS A 269 0.32 -10.14 -31.70
C LYS A 269 0.56 -11.62 -31.43
N PHE A 270 0.13 -12.11 -30.27
CA PHE A 270 0.48 -13.44 -29.78
C PHE A 270 -0.69 -14.44 -29.88
N LEU A 271 -1.92 -14.00 -29.61
CA LEU A 271 -3.09 -14.87 -29.54
C LEU A 271 -3.71 -15.12 -30.92
N ASP A 272 -4.27 -16.32 -31.10
CA ASP A 272 -5.12 -16.61 -32.26
C ASP A 272 -6.51 -15.94 -32.14
N PRO A 273 -7.30 -15.85 -33.22
CA PRO A 273 -8.60 -15.16 -33.18
C PRO A 273 -9.60 -15.70 -32.15
N SER A 274 -9.57 -16.99 -31.84
CA SER A 274 -10.47 -17.60 -30.85
C SER A 274 -10.05 -17.24 -29.42
N GLN A 275 -8.74 -17.28 -29.16
CA GLN A 275 -8.16 -16.85 -27.90
C GLN A 275 -8.33 -15.34 -27.69
N TRP A 276 -8.20 -14.54 -28.75
CA TRP A 276 -8.41 -13.10 -28.71
C TRP A 276 -9.84 -12.71 -28.30
N LEU A 277 -10.84 -13.45 -28.81
CA LEU A 277 -12.23 -13.25 -28.40
C LEU A 277 -12.43 -13.57 -26.91
N ALA A 278 -11.87 -14.69 -26.44
CA ALA A 278 -11.93 -15.07 -25.03
C ALA A 278 -11.22 -14.05 -24.13
N PHE A 279 -10.03 -13.59 -24.52
CA PHE A 279 -9.30 -12.52 -23.87
C PHE A 279 -10.13 -11.23 -23.79
N SER A 280 -10.77 -10.81 -24.89
CA SER A 280 -11.59 -9.59 -24.92
C SER A 280 -12.72 -9.62 -23.88
N LEU A 281 -13.35 -10.79 -23.69
CA LEU A 281 -14.37 -10.97 -22.64
C LEU A 281 -13.78 -10.86 -21.24
N LEU A 282 -12.59 -11.43 -20.99
CA LEU A 282 -11.88 -11.28 -19.71
C LEU A 282 -11.49 -9.82 -19.47
N PHE A 283 -10.90 -9.17 -20.46
CA PHE A 283 -10.41 -7.78 -20.40
C PHE A 283 -11.53 -6.78 -20.10
N SER A 284 -12.72 -6.98 -20.67
CA SER A 284 -13.90 -6.12 -20.42
C SER A 284 -14.42 -6.15 -18.97
N LYS A 285 -14.03 -7.14 -18.16
CA LYS A 285 -14.44 -7.27 -16.75
C LYS A 285 -13.41 -6.69 -15.77
N ARG A 286 -12.33 -6.07 -16.28
CA ARG A 286 -11.28 -5.48 -15.44
C ARG A 286 -11.86 -4.35 -14.56
N PRO A 287 -11.41 -4.23 -13.30
CA PRO A 287 -11.93 -3.23 -12.39
C PRO A 287 -11.47 -1.81 -12.78
N PRO A 288 -12.06 -0.75 -12.19
CA PRO A 288 -11.90 0.62 -12.66
C PRO A 288 -10.45 1.12 -12.86
N PRO A 289 -9.46 0.84 -11.98
CA PRO A 289 -8.09 1.36 -12.18
C PRO A 289 -7.47 0.94 -13.52
N TYR A 290 -7.70 -0.31 -13.93
CA TYR A 290 -7.22 -0.90 -15.18
C TYR A 290 -7.92 -0.24 -16.37
N LEU A 291 -9.25 -0.14 -16.31
CA LEU A 291 -10.05 0.43 -17.39
C LEU A 291 -9.75 1.92 -17.61
N ILE A 292 -9.68 2.70 -16.52
CA ILE A 292 -9.32 4.12 -16.56
C ILE A 292 -7.93 4.28 -17.17
N GLY A 293 -6.94 3.61 -16.58
CA GLY A 293 -5.56 3.76 -17.02
C GLY A 293 -5.34 3.31 -18.46
N PHE A 294 -5.89 2.16 -18.86
CA PHE A 294 -5.84 1.66 -20.24
C PHE A 294 -6.44 2.67 -21.22
N THR A 295 -7.62 3.20 -20.90
CA THR A 295 -8.35 4.17 -21.73
C THR A 295 -7.53 5.45 -21.94
N LEU A 296 -6.84 5.92 -20.90
CA LEU A 296 -5.95 7.07 -20.99
C LEU A 296 -4.72 6.76 -21.86
N PHE A 297 -4.03 5.64 -21.65
CA PHE A 297 -2.89 5.24 -22.48
C PHE A 297 -3.26 5.01 -23.96
N ASP A 298 -4.39 4.36 -24.23
CA ASP A 298 -4.91 4.17 -25.59
C ASP A 298 -5.20 5.51 -26.29
N SER A 299 -5.77 6.47 -25.55
CA SER A 299 -5.99 7.84 -26.06
C SER A 299 -4.65 8.55 -26.37
N ILE A 300 -3.69 8.47 -25.45
CA ILE A 300 -2.35 9.06 -25.63
C ILE A 300 -1.66 8.41 -26.83
N PHE A 301 -1.73 7.09 -26.98
CA PHE A 301 -1.15 6.37 -28.09
C PHE A 301 -1.73 6.84 -29.43
N LYS A 302 -3.05 7.00 -29.52
CA LYS A 302 -3.71 7.50 -30.74
C LYS A 302 -3.31 8.93 -31.10
N GLN A 303 -3.01 9.78 -30.12
CA GLN A 303 -2.67 11.18 -30.33
C GLN A 303 -1.17 11.43 -30.53
N ARG A 304 -0.32 10.68 -29.80
CA ARG A 304 1.12 10.96 -29.64
C ARG A 304 2.02 9.77 -30.01
N GLY A 305 1.44 8.62 -30.38
CA GLY A 305 2.18 7.41 -30.73
C GLY A 305 2.92 6.76 -29.55
N TRP A 306 3.85 5.87 -29.89
CA TRP A 306 4.64 5.10 -28.92
C TRP A 306 5.54 5.96 -28.03
N ASP A 307 6.22 6.97 -28.61
CA ASP A 307 7.09 7.86 -27.84
C ASP A 307 6.30 8.62 -26.77
N GLY A 308 5.06 9.01 -27.08
CA GLY A 308 4.17 9.68 -26.14
C GLY A 308 3.83 8.82 -24.93
N VAL A 309 3.45 7.55 -25.13
CA VAL A 309 3.12 6.66 -24.01
C VAL A 309 4.35 6.29 -23.18
N LEU A 310 5.52 6.11 -23.80
CA LEU A 310 6.78 5.83 -23.08
C LEU A 310 7.24 7.01 -22.22
N GLN A 311 7.03 8.25 -22.69
CA GLN A 311 7.29 9.46 -21.92
C GLN A 311 6.36 9.55 -20.71
N VAL A 312 5.07 9.27 -20.91
CA VAL A 312 4.07 9.31 -19.83
C VAL A 312 4.38 8.25 -18.78
N ARG A 313 4.59 6.99 -19.20
CA ARG A 313 5.02 5.90 -18.33
C ARG A 313 6.28 6.25 -17.52
N ARG A 314 7.22 6.99 -18.11
CA ARG A 314 8.47 7.36 -17.43
C ARG A 314 8.28 8.38 -16.30
N SER A 315 7.33 9.31 -16.42
CA SER A 315 7.39 10.58 -15.67
C SER A 315 6.19 10.84 -14.76
N TYR A 316 5.06 10.19 -15.01
CA TYR A 316 3.81 10.50 -14.31
C TYR A 316 3.54 9.53 -13.15
N GLU A 317 2.73 10.01 -12.22
CA GLU A 317 2.07 9.25 -11.16
C GLU A 317 0.54 9.46 -11.27
N ASP A 318 -0.27 8.78 -10.45
CA ASP A 318 -1.73 8.72 -10.64
C ASP A 318 -2.39 10.11 -10.73
N ILE A 319 -2.02 11.05 -9.85
CA ILE A 319 -2.67 12.37 -9.76
C ILE A 319 -2.39 13.18 -11.02
N ALA A 320 -1.11 13.37 -11.36
CA ALA A 320 -0.71 14.10 -12.55
C ALA A 320 -1.19 13.40 -13.84
N PHE A 321 -1.24 12.07 -13.86
CA PHE A 321 -1.72 11.31 -15.01
C PHE A 321 -3.21 11.54 -15.26
N VAL A 322 -4.03 11.40 -14.22
CA VAL A 322 -5.48 11.66 -14.30
C VAL A 322 -5.76 13.13 -14.61
N ASP A 323 -5.09 14.05 -13.91
CA ASP A 323 -5.28 15.48 -14.11
C ASP A 323 -4.92 15.93 -15.53
N GLN A 324 -3.81 15.43 -16.08
CA GLN A 324 -3.35 15.84 -17.41
C GLN A 324 -4.15 15.20 -18.54
N PHE A 325 -4.57 13.93 -18.41
CA PHE A 325 -5.06 13.14 -19.54
C PHE A 325 -6.54 12.76 -19.49
N LEU A 326 -7.21 12.83 -18.33
CA LEU A 326 -8.65 12.57 -18.26
C LEU A 326 -9.42 13.76 -18.86
N THR A 327 -10.02 13.57 -20.04
CA THR A 327 -10.82 14.61 -20.70
C THR A 327 -12.30 14.42 -20.44
N GLN A 328 -13.11 15.45 -20.70
CA GLN A 328 -14.57 15.38 -20.62
C GLN A 328 -15.18 14.26 -21.47
N GLU A 329 -14.59 14.01 -22.64
CA GLU A 329 -15.00 12.92 -23.53
C GLU A 329 -14.70 11.55 -22.90
N LEU A 330 -13.49 11.40 -22.33
CA LEU A 330 -13.08 10.15 -21.69
C LEU A 330 -13.86 9.88 -20.41
N SER A 331 -14.17 10.90 -19.60
CA SER A 331 -15.05 10.76 -18.42
C SER A 331 -16.42 10.20 -18.81
N ARG A 332 -17.03 10.69 -19.90
CA ARG A 332 -18.31 10.14 -20.40
C ARG A 332 -18.14 8.73 -20.93
N ARG A 333 -17.06 8.44 -21.67
CA ARG A 333 -16.79 7.10 -22.23
C ARG A 333 -16.63 6.04 -21.14
N LEU A 334 -16.03 6.43 -20.01
CA LEU A 334 -15.78 5.57 -18.86
C LEU A 334 -16.97 5.52 -17.86
N ASP A 335 -18.05 6.25 -18.13
CA ASP A 335 -19.16 6.48 -17.17
C ASP A 335 -18.67 6.94 -15.79
N LEU A 336 -17.67 7.85 -15.77
CA LEU A 336 -17.20 8.50 -14.55
C LEU A 336 -18.00 9.78 -14.31
N PHE A 337 -18.77 9.81 -13.22
CA PHE A 337 -19.64 10.92 -12.87
C PHE A 337 -19.69 11.16 -11.35
N MET A 338 -20.03 12.38 -10.99
CA MET A 338 -20.49 12.76 -9.67
C MET A 338 -22.00 12.59 -9.60
N LEU A 339 -22.48 11.89 -8.57
CA LEU A 339 -23.91 11.84 -8.28
C LEU A 339 -24.28 13.04 -7.41
N ASP A 340 -25.13 13.92 -7.94
CA ASP A 340 -25.75 14.95 -7.13
C ASP A 340 -26.74 14.30 -6.16
N LYS A 341 -26.54 14.52 -4.86
CA LYS A 341 -27.37 13.91 -3.81
C LYS A 341 -28.78 14.49 -3.75
N GLU A 342 -29.00 15.72 -4.25
CA GLU A 342 -30.29 16.39 -4.21
C GLU A 342 -31.12 16.09 -5.45
N SER A 343 -30.53 16.21 -6.64
CA SER A 343 -31.23 15.98 -7.91
C SER A 343 -31.22 14.51 -8.36
N GLY A 344 -30.25 13.71 -7.90
CA GLY A 344 -30.02 12.35 -8.39
C GLY A 344 -29.42 12.30 -9.80
N GLU A 345 -29.07 13.44 -10.38
CA GLU A 345 -28.50 13.51 -11.72
C GLU A 345 -27.01 13.15 -11.74
N LYS A 346 -26.58 12.58 -12.88
CA LYS A 346 -25.18 12.28 -13.15
C LYS A 346 -24.48 13.51 -13.73
N ASP A 347 -23.55 14.10 -12.99
CA ASP A 347 -22.68 15.17 -13.46
C ASP A 347 -21.34 14.60 -13.94
N TYR A 348 -21.04 14.74 -15.23
CA TYR A 348 -19.83 14.23 -15.84
C TYR A 348 -18.71 15.28 -15.91
N ASP A 349 -18.83 16.47 -15.31
CA ASP A 349 -17.80 17.50 -15.35
C ASP A 349 -16.43 16.92 -14.96
N ALA A 350 -15.52 16.87 -15.95
CA ALA A 350 -14.21 16.29 -15.78
C ALA A 350 -13.41 16.96 -14.66
N ARG A 351 -13.63 18.25 -14.38
CA ARG A 351 -12.96 18.92 -13.26
C ARG A 351 -13.37 18.30 -11.93
N LYS A 352 -14.67 18.18 -11.68
CA LYS A 352 -15.20 17.61 -10.43
C LYS A 352 -14.83 16.13 -10.28
N VAL A 353 -14.89 15.38 -11.38
CA VAL A 353 -14.47 13.96 -11.40
C VAL A 353 -12.99 13.83 -11.06
N LYS A 354 -12.12 14.67 -11.64
CA LYS A 354 -10.69 14.70 -11.31
C LYS A 354 -10.44 15.04 -9.85
N GLU A 355 -11.03 16.14 -9.37
CA GLU A 355 -10.89 16.59 -7.97
C GLU A 355 -11.22 15.45 -7.01
N ARG A 356 -12.32 14.74 -7.23
CA ARG A 356 -12.68 13.58 -6.40
C ARG A 356 -11.68 12.42 -6.49
N ILE A 357 -11.29 12.00 -7.69
CA ILE A 357 -10.32 10.91 -7.86
C ILE A 357 -8.99 11.28 -7.17
N ILE A 358 -8.56 12.53 -7.32
CA ILE A 358 -7.34 13.06 -6.72
C ILE A 358 -7.45 13.09 -5.19
N GLU A 359 -8.58 13.53 -4.63
CA GLU A 359 -8.83 13.51 -3.18
C GLU A 359 -8.82 12.09 -2.61
N GLU A 360 -9.51 11.15 -3.27
CA GLU A 360 -9.53 9.73 -2.89
C GLU A 360 -8.11 9.15 -2.90
N LYS A 361 -7.26 9.56 -3.86
CA LYS A 361 -5.88 9.08 -4.00
C LYS A 361 -4.88 9.73 -3.06
N LEU A 362 -4.96 11.04 -2.85
CA LEU A 362 -4.02 11.78 -2.00
C LEU A 362 -4.06 11.30 -0.56
N PHE A 363 -5.25 10.96 -0.07
CA PHE A 363 -5.49 10.73 1.34
C PHE A 363 -6.01 9.33 1.65
N LYS A 364 -6.31 8.50 0.65
CA LYS A 364 -6.85 7.13 0.86
C LYS A 364 -8.12 7.13 1.72
N GLY A 365 -8.84 8.25 1.75
CA GLY A 365 -9.98 8.49 2.65
C GLY A 365 -9.63 8.79 4.12
N GLU A 366 -8.35 8.93 4.47
CA GLU A 366 -7.87 9.26 5.81
C GLU A 366 -7.85 10.77 6.08
N PRO A 367 -8.05 11.21 7.34
CA PRO A 367 -7.98 12.62 7.70
C PRO A 367 -6.57 13.22 7.57
N GLN A 368 -6.50 14.49 7.16
CA GLN A 368 -5.23 15.18 6.94
C GLN A 368 -4.63 15.74 8.24
N VAL A 369 -3.91 14.90 8.98
CA VAL A 369 -3.23 15.31 10.23
C VAL A 369 -1.74 15.58 9.97
N ARG A 370 -1.28 16.78 10.35
CA ARG A 370 0.13 17.21 10.20
C ARG A 370 0.69 17.79 11.49
N VAL A 371 1.98 17.64 11.70
CA VAL A 371 2.74 18.33 12.75
C VAL A 371 2.90 19.80 12.35
N THR A 372 2.39 20.71 13.17
CA THR A 372 2.48 22.16 12.92
C THR A 372 3.40 22.89 13.88
N ASP A 373 3.61 22.34 15.08
CA ASP A 373 4.50 22.93 16.08
C ASP A 373 5.15 21.85 16.95
N PHE A 374 6.37 22.11 17.40
CA PHE A 374 7.14 21.25 18.29
C PHE A 374 7.96 22.11 19.24
N ASN A 375 7.70 21.96 20.54
CA ASN A 375 8.45 22.65 21.58
C ASN A 375 9.68 21.81 21.98
N PRO A 376 10.93 22.26 21.73
CA PRO A 376 12.13 21.47 22.05
C PRO A 376 12.42 21.33 23.54
N ASP A 377 11.90 22.24 24.37
CA ASP A 377 12.15 22.27 25.82
C ASP A 377 11.22 21.31 26.57
N THR A 378 9.93 21.33 26.21
CA THR A 378 8.91 20.45 26.81
C THR A 378 8.67 19.16 26.03
N LEU A 379 9.21 19.08 24.81
CA LEU A 379 8.97 18.01 23.85
C LEU A 379 7.49 17.87 23.45
N ALA A 380 6.65 18.89 23.69
CA ALA A 380 5.25 18.91 23.32
C ALA A 380 5.09 19.05 21.79
N VAL A 381 4.10 18.34 21.24
CA VAL A 381 3.83 18.30 19.80
C VAL A 381 2.42 18.79 19.52
N THR A 382 2.27 19.69 18.55
CA THR A 382 0.96 20.11 18.05
C THR A 382 0.72 19.57 16.66
N LEU A 383 -0.40 18.87 16.52
CA LEU A 383 -0.95 18.35 15.29
C LEU A 383 -2.13 19.23 14.86
N LYS A 384 -2.33 19.41 13.56
CA LYS A 384 -3.47 20.11 12.98
C LYS A 384 -4.14 19.23 11.92
N HIS A 385 -5.45 19.12 12.03
CA HIS A 385 -6.31 18.59 10.98
C HIS A 385 -6.58 19.69 9.94
N SER A 386 -6.38 19.36 8.66
CA SER A 386 -6.40 20.35 7.56
C SER A 386 -7.71 20.39 6.77
N ASP A 387 -8.62 19.43 6.98
CA ASP A 387 -9.92 19.38 6.29
C ASP A 387 -10.98 20.09 7.13
N GLU A 388 -11.47 21.24 6.65
CA GLU A 388 -12.45 22.07 7.34
C GLU A 388 -13.89 21.56 7.13
N GLU A 389 -14.14 20.76 6.09
CA GLU A 389 -15.48 20.25 5.77
C GLU A 389 -15.83 18.98 6.57
N ARG A 390 -14.82 18.21 6.97
CA ARG A 390 -14.99 16.97 7.73
C ARG A 390 -14.58 17.15 9.18
N THR A 391 -15.52 16.96 10.10
CA THR A 391 -15.19 16.90 11.53
C THR A 391 -14.65 15.53 11.90
N LEU A 392 -13.67 15.48 12.81
CA LEU A 392 -13.12 14.22 13.26
C LEU A 392 -14.04 13.52 14.27
N ASP A 393 -14.18 12.20 14.15
CA ASP A 393 -14.87 11.41 15.17
C ASP A 393 -14.07 11.42 16.48
N LYS A 394 -14.75 11.81 17.56
CA LYS A 394 -14.13 11.95 18.89
C LYS A 394 -13.49 10.66 19.40
N LYS A 395 -14.16 9.51 19.23
CA LYS A 395 -13.66 8.22 19.73
C LYS A 395 -12.41 7.80 18.97
N ARG A 396 -12.41 7.98 17.65
CA ARG A 396 -11.22 7.73 16.81
C ARG A 396 -10.07 8.65 17.16
N CYS A 397 -10.32 9.94 17.45
CA CYS A 397 -9.28 10.86 17.90
C CYS A 397 -8.65 10.43 19.22
N GLU A 398 -9.46 9.99 20.19
CA GLU A 398 -8.95 9.48 21.47
C GLU A 398 -8.05 8.26 21.28
N LEU A 399 -8.49 7.27 20.48
CA LEU A 399 -7.69 6.09 20.18
C LEU A 399 -6.40 6.46 19.45
N PHE A 400 -6.49 7.29 18.42
CA PHE A 400 -5.32 7.78 17.68
C PHE A 400 -4.31 8.47 18.60
N LEU A 401 -4.76 9.40 19.45
CA LEU A 401 -3.87 10.11 20.36
C LEU A 401 -3.24 9.20 21.42
N LYS A 402 -3.94 8.15 21.88
CA LYS A 402 -3.36 7.13 22.78
C LYS A 402 -2.19 6.40 22.12
N GLU A 403 -2.36 5.98 20.87
CA GLU A 403 -1.30 5.32 20.09
C GLU A 403 -0.11 6.26 19.84
N VAL A 404 -0.37 7.52 19.45
CA VAL A 404 0.71 8.51 19.27
C VAL A 404 1.43 8.78 20.58
N HIS A 405 0.71 8.86 21.71
CA HIS A 405 1.29 9.08 23.04
C HIS A 405 2.11 7.87 23.52
N LEU A 406 1.75 6.65 23.12
CA LEU A 406 2.53 5.45 23.39
C LEU A 406 3.91 5.53 22.72
N LEU A 407 3.98 6.04 21.47
CA LEU A 407 5.26 6.28 20.79
C LEU A 407 5.99 7.51 21.34
N TRP A 408 5.25 8.55 21.73
CA TRP A 408 5.78 9.84 22.16
C TRP A 408 5.19 10.25 23.52
N PRO A 409 5.83 9.87 24.64
CA PRO A 409 5.26 10.02 25.99
C PRO A 409 5.39 11.47 26.53
N ASN A 410 5.08 12.46 25.69
CA ASN A 410 4.99 13.87 26.03
C ASN A 410 3.60 14.39 25.62
N GLU A 411 3.31 15.65 25.94
CA GLU A 411 2.03 16.27 25.58
C GLU A 411 1.83 16.32 24.06
N ILE A 412 0.67 15.87 23.60
CA ILE A 412 0.25 15.95 22.21
C ILE A 412 -1.09 16.68 22.16
N THR A 413 -1.14 17.73 21.33
CA THR A 413 -2.37 18.48 21.05
C THR A 413 -2.77 18.26 19.59
N LEU A 414 -4.02 17.88 19.32
CA LEU A 414 -4.60 17.83 17.97
C LEU A 414 -5.68 18.91 17.84
N LEU A 415 -5.45 19.82 16.90
CA LEU A 415 -6.37 20.90 16.55
C LEU A 415 -7.25 20.46 15.38
N ASP A 416 -8.57 20.49 15.56
CA ASP A 416 -9.56 20.20 14.51
C ASP A 416 -10.68 21.23 14.57
N ASN A 417 -10.68 22.18 13.63
CA ASN A 417 -11.62 23.29 13.61
C ASN A 417 -11.67 24.03 14.97
N GLU A 418 -12.80 23.97 15.66
CA GLU A 418 -13.00 24.52 17.01
C GLU A 418 -12.56 23.57 18.13
N ASN A 419 -12.33 22.30 17.85
CA ASN A 419 -11.98 21.29 18.85
C ASN A 419 -10.46 21.25 19.10
N ILE A 420 -10.10 21.13 20.38
CA ILE A 420 -8.74 20.88 20.84
C ILE A 420 -8.74 19.57 21.61
N TYR A 421 -8.18 18.53 21.01
CA TYR A 421 -7.93 17.25 21.66
C TYR A 421 -6.54 17.28 22.28
N ARG A 422 -6.40 16.94 23.55
CA ARG A 422 -5.09 16.82 24.22
C ARG A 422 -4.94 15.47 24.88
N ILE A 423 -3.72 14.95 24.86
CA ILE A 423 -3.32 13.81 25.68
C ILE A 423 -1.98 14.09 26.36
N ASN A 424 -1.91 13.75 27.64
CA ASN A 424 -0.69 13.79 28.43
C ASN A 424 -0.74 12.68 29.49
N GLN A 425 0.21 12.69 30.44
CA GLN A 425 0.28 11.68 31.51
C GLN A 425 -0.98 11.58 32.39
N ARG A 426 -1.82 12.62 32.44
CA ARG A 426 -3.08 12.63 33.20
C ARG A 426 -4.26 12.02 32.41
N GLY A 427 -4.07 11.74 31.13
CA GLY A 427 -5.07 11.17 30.24
C GLY A 427 -5.49 12.10 29.10
N PHE A 428 -6.57 11.71 28.44
CA PHE A 428 -7.15 12.43 27.31
C PHE A 428 -8.16 13.49 27.78
N SER A 429 -8.16 14.64 27.13
CA SER A 429 -9.11 15.74 27.33
C SER A 429 -9.54 16.36 26.01
N LEU A 430 -10.78 16.86 25.97
CA LEU A 430 -11.33 17.59 24.84
C LEU A 430 -11.81 18.96 25.32
N GLU A 431 -11.29 20.02 24.69
CA GLU A 431 -11.70 21.41 24.89
C GLU A 431 -12.28 21.95 23.57
N ARG A 432 -13.19 22.91 23.65
CA ARG A 432 -13.69 23.67 22.50
C ARG A 432 -13.16 25.10 22.60
N LYS A 433 -12.62 25.62 21.51
CA LYS A 433 -12.09 26.99 21.41
C LYS A 433 -13.15 28.04 21.66
#